data_AF-K1JLG8-F1
#
_entry.id   AF-K1JLG8-F1
#
_cell.length_a   1.000
_cell.length_b   1.000
_cell.length_c   1.000
_cell.angle_alpha   90.00
_cell.angle_beta   90.00
_cell.angle_gamma   90.00
#
_symmetry.space_group_name_H-M   'P 1'
#
loop_
_entity.id
_entity.type
_entity.pdbx_description
1 polymer ?
#
loop_
_entity_poly.entity_id
_entity_poly.type
_entity_poly.pdbx_seq_one_letter_code
_entity_poly.pdbx_strand_id
1 'polypeptide(L)'
;MTTVDTIAQAIKEKKALEFAYHGFDRVVVPYACGLTPTNEIKMIGFQIGGGSNSGVTEKLRFYTAADIAGVAFSDAAYREATEEDKAVFAQLSKIYEQI
;
A
#
# COMPACT_ATOMS: atom_id res chain seq x y z
N MET A 1 9.32 -6.66 -13.64
CA MET A 1 8.82 -5.56 -12.81
C MET A 1 8.91 -6.03 -11.37
N THR A 2 9.52 -5.25 -10.48
CA THR A 2 9.62 -5.59 -9.06
C THR A 2 8.34 -5.22 -8.32
N THR A 3 8.14 -5.73 -7.10
CA THR A 3 7.02 -5.33 -6.23
C THR A 3 6.96 -3.81 -6.06
N VAL A 4 8.11 -3.15 -5.88
CA VAL A 4 8.19 -1.69 -5.70
C VAL A 4 7.78 -0.96 -6.99
N ASP A 5 8.21 -1.45 -8.16
CA ASP A 5 7.81 -0.86 -9.45
C ASP A 5 6.30 -0.94 -9.65
N THR A 6 5.68 -2.10 -9.34
CA THR A 6 4.23 -2.29 -9.45
C THR A 6 3.48 -1.36 -8.49
N ILE A 7 3.96 -1.21 -7.24
CA ILE A 7 3.36 -0.29 -6.27
C ILE A 7 3.45 1.15 -6.77
N ALA A 8 4.63 1.60 -7.21
CA ALA A 8 4.81 2.95 -7.72
C ALA A 8 3.92 3.23 -8.94
N GLN A 9 3.77 2.25 -9.84
CA GLN A 9 2.86 2.39 -10.98
C GLN A 9 1.40 2.50 -10.54
N ALA A 10 0.95 1.69 -9.58
CA ALA A 10 -0.41 1.77 -9.07
C ALA A 10 -0.72 3.09 -8.36
N ILE A 11 0.25 3.67 -7.66
CA ILE A 11 0.12 5.01 -7.07
C ILE A 11 -0.09 6.06 -8.18
N LYS A 12 0.76 6.05 -9.22
CA LYS A 12 0.66 6.99 -10.36
C LYS A 12 -0.66 6.87 -11.11
N GLU A 13 -1.10 5.65 -11.33
CA GLU A 13 -2.32 5.36 -12.10
C GLU A 13 -3.59 5.42 -11.26
N LYS A 14 -3.48 5.70 -9.95
CA LYS A 14 -4.60 5.64 -9.00
C LYS A 14 -5.38 4.33 -9.12
N LYS A 15 -4.68 3.20 -9.00
CA LYS A 15 -5.27 1.85 -9.04
C LYS A 15 -5.10 1.12 -7.74
N ALA A 16 -6.08 0.29 -7.40
CA ALA A 16 -5.96 -0.66 -6.30
C ALA A 16 -5.00 -1.80 -6.66
N LEU A 17 -4.47 -2.43 -5.63
CA LEU A 17 -3.62 -3.61 -5.71
C LEU A 17 -4.27 -4.77 -4.95
N GLU A 18 -4.01 -5.97 -5.43
CA GLU A 18 -4.26 -7.21 -4.70
C GLU A 18 -2.95 -7.97 -4.49
N PHE A 19 -2.79 -8.57 -3.31
CA PHE A 19 -1.59 -9.32 -2.94
C PHE A 19 -1.81 -10.15 -1.67
N ALA A 20 -0.96 -11.17 -1.47
CA ALA A 20 -0.87 -11.90 -0.21
C ALA A 20 0.08 -11.21 0.78
N TYR A 21 -0.32 -11.13 2.05
CA TYR A 21 0.46 -10.53 3.13
C TYR A 21 0.19 -11.21 4.47
N HIS A 22 1.22 -11.88 5.03
CA HIS A 22 1.15 -12.62 6.30
C HIS A 22 -0.06 -13.58 6.40
N GLY A 23 -0.26 -14.42 5.39
CA GLY A 23 -1.27 -15.50 5.41
C GLY A 23 -2.68 -15.10 4.96
N PHE A 24 -2.86 -13.90 4.41
CA PHE A 24 -4.15 -13.43 3.93
C PHE A 24 -4.00 -12.61 2.66
N ASP A 25 -5.03 -12.64 1.83
CA ASP A 25 -5.16 -11.73 0.70
C ASP A 25 -5.55 -10.33 1.17
N ARG A 26 -5.05 -9.33 0.47
CA ARG A 26 -5.27 -7.91 0.69
C ARG A 26 -5.77 -7.30 -0.60
N VAL A 27 -6.73 -6.37 -0.47
CA VAL A 27 -7.05 -5.42 -1.53
C VAL A 27 -6.83 -4.03 -0.96
N VAL A 28 -5.89 -3.28 -1.54
CA VAL A 28 -5.36 -2.04 -0.97
C VAL A 28 -5.24 -0.98 -2.03
N VAL A 29 -5.65 0.24 -1.69
CA VAL A 29 -5.36 1.43 -2.47
C VAL A 29 -4.02 2.00 -1.99
N PRO A 30 -2.94 1.93 -2.81
CA PRO A 30 -1.64 2.44 -2.42
C PRO A 30 -1.59 3.97 -2.55
N TYR A 31 -1.04 4.66 -1.56
CA TYR A 31 -0.93 6.12 -1.56
C TYR A 31 0.51 6.62 -1.61
N ALA A 32 1.43 5.93 -0.93
CA ALA A 32 2.84 6.29 -0.94
C ALA A 32 3.71 5.03 -0.79
N CYS A 33 4.92 5.08 -1.34
CA CYS A 33 5.94 4.04 -1.18
C CYS A 33 7.30 4.69 -0.93
N GLY A 34 8.06 4.17 0.02
CA GLY A 34 9.36 4.73 0.37
C GLY A 34 10.09 3.97 1.46
N LEU A 35 11.24 4.51 1.87
CA LEU A 35 12.02 4.00 2.99
C LEU A 35 11.50 4.55 4.30
N THR A 36 11.53 3.71 5.34
CA THR A 36 11.44 4.15 6.74
C THR A 36 12.79 4.60 7.27
N PRO A 37 12.85 5.25 8.43
CA PRO A 37 14.11 5.52 9.14
C PRO A 37 14.93 4.25 9.48
N THR A 38 14.29 3.08 9.51
CA THR A 38 14.92 1.77 9.76
C THR A 38 15.39 1.06 8.49
N ASN A 39 15.39 1.74 7.33
CA ASN A 39 15.76 1.21 6.02
C ASN A 39 14.87 0.07 5.49
N GLU A 40 13.63 -0.02 5.94
CA GLU A 40 12.62 -0.91 5.35
C GLU A 40 11.87 -0.17 4.24
N ILE A 41 11.62 -0.83 3.11
CA ILE A 41 10.74 -0.28 2.08
C ILE A 41 9.30 -0.61 2.46
N LYS A 42 8.47 0.42 2.64
CA LYS A 42 7.05 0.27 2.98
C LYS A 42 6.15 0.97 1.97
N MET A 43 4.98 0.37 1.76
CA MET A 43 3.83 0.99 1.13
C MET A 43 2.86 1.45 2.22
N ILE A 44 2.46 2.71 2.16
CA ILE A 44 1.32 3.25 2.91
C ILE A 44 0.11 3.14 1.99
N GLY A 45 -0.94 2.47 2.45
CA GLY A 45 -2.15 2.29 1.66
C GLY A 45 -3.38 2.05 2.52
N PHE A 46 -4.53 2.39 1.97
CA PHE A 46 -5.81 2.13 2.60
C PHE A 46 -6.34 0.77 2.15
N GLN A 47 -6.41 -0.17 3.08
CA GLN A 47 -7.02 -1.45 2.79
C GLN A 47 -8.52 -1.26 2.61
N ILE A 48 -9.08 -1.89 1.58
CA ILE A 48 -10.51 -1.80 1.22
C ILE A 48 -11.16 -3.19 1.09
N GLY A 49 -10.37 -4.26 1.14
CA GLY A 49 -10.88 -5.63 1.03
C GLY A 49 -9.86 -6.69 1.44
N GLY A 50 -10.22 -7.95 1.18
CA GLY A 50 -9.46 -9.12 1.60
C GLY A 50 -9.65 -9.49 3.08
N GLY A 51 -8.70 -10.18 3.67
CA GLY A 51 -8.71 -10.58 5.08
C GLY A 51 -8.03 -9.56 6.00
N SER A 52 -8.13 -9.77 7.30
CA SER A 52 -7.32 -9.09 8.33
C SER A 52 -7.45 -9.87 9.63
N ASN A 53 -6.36 -9.98 10.42
CA ASN A 53 -6.41 -10.63 11.73
C ASN A 53 -7.45 -10.01 12.67
N SER A 54 -7.72 -8.71 12.52
CA SER A 54 -8.71 -8.01 13.36
C SER A 54 -10.13 -8.05 12.79
N GLY A 55 -10.35 -8.66 11.62
CA GLY A 55 -11.61 -8.58 10.87
C GLY A 55 -11.92 -7.19 10.27
N VAL A 56 -11.11 -6.17 10.55
CA VAL A 56 -11.27 -4.81 10.01
C VAL A 56 -10.43 -4.65 8.75
N THR A 57 -11.11 -4.45 7.62
CA THR A 57 -10.52 -4.31 6.29
C THR A 57 -10.38 -2.85 5.88
N GLU A 58 -11.33 -1.97 6.19
CA GLU A 58 -11.27 -0.54 5.85
C GLU A 58 -10.36 0.25 6.80
N LYS A 59 -9.05 0.29 6.51
CA LYS A 59 -8.09 0.98 7.37
C LYS A 59 -6.80 1.36 6.64
N LEU A 60 -6.23 2.52 6.99
CA LEU A 60 -4.88 2.89 6.59
C LEU A 60 -3.84 1.98 7.28
N ARG A 61 -2.95 1.39 6.49
CA ARG A 61 -1.93 0.42 6.95
C ARG A 61 -0.60 0.63 6.25
N PHE A 62 0.43 0.06 6.87
CA PHE A 62 1.76 -0.05 6.31
C PHE A 62 2.00 -1.50 5.91
N TYR A 63 2.61 -1.70 4.74
CA TYR A 63 2.99 -3.01 4.23
C TYR A 63 4.46 -2.99 3.86
N THR A 64 5.24 -3.89 4.44
CA THR A 64 6.65 -4.05 4.07
C THR A 64 6.72 -4.69 2.68
N ALA A 65 7.36 -4.03 1.73
CA ALA A 65 7.37 -4.46 0.34
C ALA A 65 8.00 -5.85 0.15
N ALA A 66 8.96 -6.23 1.01
CA ALA A 66 9.59 -7.55 0.99
C ALA A 66 8.65 -8.69 1.43
N ASP A 67 7.61 -8.38 2.21
CA ASP A 67 6.64 -9.37 2.73
C ASP A 67 5.41 -9.53 1.81
N ILE A 68 5.32 -8.73 0.74
CA ILE A 68 4.24 -8.79 -0.24
C ILE A 68 4.55 -9.89 -1.25
N ALA A 69 3.61 -10.81 -1.42
CA ALA A 69 3.68 -11.88 -2.42
C ALA A 69 2.58 -11.73 -3.49
N GLY A 70 2.96 -11.95 -4.76
CA GLY A 70 2.02 -12.01 -5.88
C GLY A 70 1.27 -10.71 -6.18
N VAL A 71 1.93 -9.55 -6.07
CA VAL A 71 1.28 -8.25 -6.30
C VAL A 71 0.75 -8.11 -7.73
N ALA A 72 -0.51 -7.71 -7.84
CA ALA A 72 -1.18 -7.42 -9.10
C ALA A 72 -2.12 -6.21 -8.96
N PHE A 73 -2.50 -5.61 -10.08
CA PHE A 73 -3.56 -4.61 -10.11
C PHE A 73 -4.91 -5.25 -9.82
N SER A 74 -5.77 -4.54 -9.09
CA SER A 74 -7.14 -4.94 -8.82
C SER A 74 -8.11 -3.98 -9.51
N ASP A 75 -9.25 -4.50 -9.94
CA ASP A 75 -10.36 -3.71 -10.50
C ASP A 75 -11.19 -3.00 -9.42
N ALA A 76 -10.82 -3.15 -8.14
CA ALA A 76 -11.49 -2.47 -7.04
C ALA A 76 -11.41 -0.95 -7.17
N ALA A 77 -12.47 -0.28 -6.73
CA ALA A 77 -12.58 1.18 -6.83
C ALA A 77 -11.47 1.88 -6.04
N TYR A 78 -10.87 2.89 -6.65
CA TYR A 78 -9.89 3.74 -6.00
C TYR A 78 -10.58 4.66 -4.98
N ARG A 79 -10.04 4.68 -3.75
CA ARG A 79 -10.42 5.63 -2.71
C ARG A 79 -9.41 6.78 -2.69
N GLU A 80 -9.87 8.01 -2.79
CA GLU A 80 -8.98 9.17 -2.62
C GLU A 80 -8.47 9.27 -1.17
N ALA A 81 -7.19 9.61 -1.00
CA ALA A 81 -6.62 9.84 0.32
C ALA A 81 -7.13 11.17 0.90
N THR A 82 -7.47 11.16 2.18
CA THR A 82 -7.79 12.39 2.90
C THR A 82 -6.52 13.13 3.31
N GLU A 83 -6.64 14.35 3.81
CA GLU A 83 -5.49 15.09 4.33
C GLU A 83 -4.89 14.41 5.57
N GLU A 84 -5.71 13.74 6.39
CA GLU A 84 -5.24 12.91 7.51
C GLU A 84 -4.43 11.70 7.03
N ASP A 85 -4.83 11.05 5.94
CA ASP A 85 -4.07 9.94 5.35
C ASP A 85 -2.69 10.42 4.86
N LYS A 86 -2.64 11.58 4.19
CA LYS A 86 -1.40 12.17 3.66
C LYS A 86 -0.41 12.58 4.76
N ALA A 87 -0.91 13.01 5.92
CA ALA A 87 -0.06 13.37 7.05
C ALA A 87 0.86 12.21 7.49
N VAL A 88 0.44 10.96 7.25
CA VAL A 88 1.19 9.74 7.58
C VAL A 88 2.42 9.54 6.68
N PHE A 89 2.45 10.16 5.49
CA PHE A 89 3.58 10.00 4.55
C PHE A 89 4.88 10.55 5.12
N ALA A 90 4.81 11.51 6.04
CA ALA A 90 5.95 12.06 6.77
C ALA A 90 6.71 11.01 7.61
N GLN A 91 6.16 9.81 7.81
CA GLN A 91 6.85 8.69 8.46
C GLN A 91 7.87 7.99 7.53
N LEU A 92 7.85 8.28 6.22
CA LEU A 92 8.86 7.83 5.28
C LEU A 92 10.05 8.79 5.28
N SER A 93 11.26 8.26 5.48
CA SER A 93 12.52 9.02 5.43
C SER A 93 12.93 9.39 4.00
N LYS A 94 12.49 8.60 3.01
CA LYS A 94 12.66 8.88 1.58
C LYS A 94 11.46 8.34 0.83
N ILE A 95 10.83 9.20 0.03
CA ILE A 95 9.68 8.82 -0.81
C ILE A 95 10.18 8.43 -2.19
N TYR A 96 9.70 7.29 -2.69
CA TYR A 96 9.93 6.83 -4.06
C TYR A 96 8.78 7.25 -4.97
N GLU A 97 7.55 7.14 -4.46
CA GLU A 97 6.35 7.58 -5.16
C GLU A 97 5.24 7.93 -4.15
N GLN A 98 4.41 8.91 -4.49
CA GLN A 98 3.20 9.26 -3.74
C GLN A 98 2.19 9.95 -4.66
N ILE A 99 0.93 9.99 -4.21
CA ILE A 99 -0.14 10.77 -4.85
C ILE A 99 0.00 12.28 -4.70
#